data_AF-A0A3N5VTI7-F1
#
_entry.id   AF-A0A3N5VTI7-F1
#
_cell.length_a   1.000
_cell.length_b   1.000
_cell.length_c   1.000
_cell.angle_alpha   90.00
_cell.angle_beta   90.00
_cell.angle_gamma   90.00
#
_symmetry.space_group_name_H-M   'P 1'
#
loop_
_entity.id
_entity.type
_entity.pdbx_description
1 polymer ?
#
loop_
_entity_poly.entity_id
_entity_poly.type
_entity_poly.pdbx_seq_one_letter_code
_entity_poly.pdbx_strand_id
1 'polypeptide(L)'
;MAKRGRRPKYKFKTEACPNPKCSLYGKPGKGNIVSNGTYPTQEGTFARRFRCRQCDASFCNRVGTIFYDLRTPEEKVLLALKLLVKGMPLRGIGEVLEVKLDTVRHWLQLAAAQSEKVDALLLRELRVSQIELDALWTFVKKNSLRQRATLWKAKRGSGLPWPGNIG
;
A
#
# COMPACT_ATOMS: atom_id res chain seq x y z
N MET A 1 5.30 -42.93 -2.04
CA MET A 1 5.48 -41.70 -1.25
C MET A 1 6.56 -40.84 -1.90
N ALA A 2 6.20 -39.72 -2.54
CA ALA A 2 7.20 -38.83 -3.15
C ALA A 2 8.14 -38.25 -2.08
N LYS A 3 9.45 -38.47 -2.21
CA LYS A 3 10.44 -37.86 -1.34
C LYS A 3 10.34 -36.34 -1.52
N ARG A 4 9.94 -35.61 -0.47
CA ARG A 4 9.95 -34.14 -0.48
C ARG A 4 11.39 -33.70 -0.74
N GLY A 5 11.62 -33.07 -1.89
CA GLY A 5 12.93 -32.55 -2.27
C GLY A 5 13.52 -31.64 -1.19
N ARG A 6 14.85 -31.47 -1.23
CA ARG A 6 15.61 -30.65 -0.27
C ARG A 6 14.96 -29.27 -0.15
N ARG A 7 14.47 -28.92 1.05
CA ARG A 7 13.90 -27.58 1.29
C ARG A 7 15.01 -26.54 1.07
N PRO A 8 14.78 -25.52 0.23
CA PRO A 8 15.76 -24.45 0.04
C PRO A 8 16.04 -23.77 1.39
N LYS A 9 17.32 -23.61 1.74
CA LYS A 9 17.75 -22.85 2.92
C LYS A 9 17.83 -21.38 2.54
N TYR A 10 16.77 -20.63 2.82
CA TYR A 10 16.77 -19.18 2.64
C TYR A 10 17.43 -18.49 3.85
N LYS A 11 18.31 -17.53 3.59
CA LYS A 11 18.86 -16.63 4.63
C LYS A 11 18.00 -15.38 4.67
N PHE A 12 17.12 -15.29 5.66
CA PHE A 12 16.26 -14.12 5.89
C PHE A 12 17.01 -13.11 6.76
N LYS A 13 17.82 -12.25 6.10
CA LYS A 13 18.68 -11.27 6.77
C LYS A 13 17.96 -9.96 7.08
N THR A 14 16.92 -9.62 6.34
CA THR A 14 16.23 -8.32 6.43
C THR A 14 14.88 -8.43 7.14
N GLU A 15 14.35 -9.64 7.27
CA GLU A 15 13.04 -9.92 7.83
C GLU A 15 13.11 -9.91 9.37
N ALA A 16 12.21 -9.15 9.98
CA ALA A 16 12.06 -9.05 11.42
C ALA A 16 10.64 -9.47 11.84
N CYS A 17 10.49 -9.90 13.10
CA CYS A 17 9.18 -10.22 13.64
C CYS A 17 8.35 -8.92 13.77
N PRO A 18 7.13 -8.85 13.21
CA PRO A 18 6.28 -7.66 13.31
C PRO A 18 5.40 -7.64 14.54
N ASN A 19 5.40 -8.71 15.36
CA ASN A 19 4.56 -8.78 16.56
C ASN A 19 5.18 -7.95 17.71
N PRO A 20 4.54 -6.85 18.16
CA PRO A 20 5.09 -6.00 19.22
C PRO A 20 5.25 -6.73 20.56
N LYS A 21 4.49 -7.81 20.78
CA LYS A 21 4.57 -8.64 22.00
C LYS A 21 5.73 -9.64 21.97
N CYS A 22 6.48 -9.73 20.87
CA CYS A 22 7.60 -10.65 20.73
C CYS A 22 8.88 -10.05 21.31
N SER A 23 9.67 -10.84 22.06
CA SER A 23 11.00 -10.43 22.56
C SER A 23 11.99 -10.08 21.44
N LEU A 24 11.76 -10.61 20.24
CA LEU A 24 12.53 -10.37 19.02
C LEU A 24 11.79 -9.44 18.03
N TYR A 25 10.83 -8.64 18.51
CA TYR A 25 10.17 -7.62 17.71
C TYR A 25 11.19 -6.69 17.04
N GLY A 26 11.02 -6.44 15.73
CA GLY A 26 11.84 -5.49 14.97
C GLY A 26 13.34 -5.83 14.84
N LYS A 27 13.80 -6.99 15.34
CA LYS A 27 15.22 -7.40 15.31
C LYS A 27 15.49 -8.38 14.16
N PRO A 28 16.03 -7.94 13.00
CA PRO A 28 16.36 -8.84 11.90
C PRO A 28 17.60 -9.71 12.21
N GLY A 29 17.81 -10.77 11.43
CA GLY A 29 19.02 -11.59 11.49
C GLY A 29 19.18 -12.46 12.74
N LYS A 30 18.16 -12.56 13.60
CA LYS A 30 18.18 -13.39 14.83
C LYS A 30 17.89 -14.88 14.59
N GLY A 31 17.71 -15.31 13.35
CA GLY A 31 17.46 -16.72 12.99
C GLY A 31 16.09 -17.27 13.42
N ASN A 32 15.24 -16.42 14.01
CA ASN A 32 13.88 -16.77 14.46
C ASN A 32 12.87 -16.83 13.30
N ILE A 33 13.18 -16.25 12.14
CA ILE A 33 12.27 -16.19 10.99
C ILE A 33 12.50 -17.39 10.08
N VAL A 34 11.41 -18.10 9.74
CA VAL A 34 11.44 -19.22 8.79
C VAL A 34 10.41 -19.05 7.69
N SER A 35 10.67 -19.67 6.54
CA SER A 35 9.72 -19.73 5.41
C SER A 35 8.51 -20.58 5.80
N ASN A 36 7.32 -20.07 5.56
CA ASN A 36 6.03 -20.75 5.79
C ASN A 36 5.23 -20.89 4.48
N GLY A 37 5.94 -21.03 3.36
CA GLY A 37 5.36 -21.20 2.02
C GLY A 37 5.20 -19.89 1.24
N THR A 38 4.54 -20.00 0.08
CA THR A 38 4.23 -18.89 -0.83
C THR A 38 2.76 -18.98 -1.23
N TYR A 39 2.16 -17.86 -1.60
CA TYR A 39 0.82 -17.81 -2.18
C TYR A 39 0.79 -16.90 -3.40
N PRO A 40 -0.02 -17.21 -4.43
CA PRO A 40 -0.22 -16.33 -5.57
C PRO A 40 -0.98 -15.08 -5.12
N THR A 41 -0.56 -13.93 -5.62
CA THR A 41 -1.27 -12.65 -5.49
C THR A 41 -2.21 -12.49 -6.68
N GLN A 42 -3.13 -11.52 -6.63
CA GLN A 42 -4.00 -11.22 -7.77
C GLN A 42 -3.23 -10.77 -9.03
N GLU A 43 -1.98 -10.33 -8.86
CA GLU A 43 -1.07 -9.92 -9.95
C GLU A 43 -0.34 -11.10 -10.60
N GLY A 44 -0.59 -12.33 -10.14
CA GLY A 44 0.14 -13.52 -10.60
C GLY A 44 1.56 -13.64 -10.03
N THR A 45 1.98 -12.73 -9.15
CA THR A 45 3.25 -12.83 -8.43
C THR A 45 3.11 -13.73 -7.21
N PHE A 46 4.23 -14.23 -6.67
CA PHE A 46 4.21 -15.07 -5.47
C PHE A 46 4.68 -14.30 -4.24
N ALA A 47 3.76 -14.05 -3.31
CA ALA A 47 4.09 -13.49 -2.01
C ALA A 47 4.61 -14.59 -1.08
N ARG A 48 5.67 -14.30 -0.31
CA ARG A 48 6.28 -15.24 0.63
C ARG A 48 5.69 -15.08 2.01
N ARG A 49 5.33 -16.19 2.65
CA ARG A 49 4.93 -16.25 4.05
C ARG A 49 6.11 -16.64 4.92
N PHE A 50 6.13 -16.05 6.09
CA PHE A 50 7.11 -16.26 7.15
C PHE A 50 6.40 -16.66 8.43
N ARG A 51 7.12 -17.36 9.30
CA ARG A 51 6.71 -17.62 10.67
C ARG A 51 7.86 -17.28 11.60
N CYS A 52 7.56 -16.56 12.68
CA CYS A 52 8.50 -16.35 13.77
C CYS A 52 8.44 -17.57 14.70
N ARG A 53 9.56 -18.26 14.92
CA ARG A 53 9.64 -19.39 15.86
C ARG A 53 9.59 -18.98 17.33
N GLN A 54 9.79 -17.69 17.63
CA GLN A 54 9.78 -17.19 19.01
C GLN A 54 8.36 -16.96 19.54
N CYS A 55 7.44 -16.51 18.69
CA CYS A 55 6.08 -16.12 19.10
C CYS A 55 4.99 -16.71 18.20
N ASP A 56 5.35 -17.62 17.30
CA ASP A 56 4.49 -18.28 16.32
C ASP A 56 3.68 -17.41 15.35
N ALA A 57 3.86 -16.09 15.41
CA ALA A 57 3.22 -15.16 14.50
C ALA A 57 3.63 -15.45 13.05
N SER A 58 2.63 -15.54 12.18
CA SER A 58 2.81 -15.66 10.74
C SER A 58 2.64 -14.30 10.08
N PHE A 59 3.47 -14.01 9.09
CA PHE A 59 3.47 -12.73 8.40
C PHE A 59 3.99 -12.91 6.96
N CYS A 60 3.91 -11.91 6.09
CA CYS A 60 4.39 -12.03 4.71
C CYS A 60 5.46 -10.98 4.37
N ASN A 61 6.08 -11.10 3.19
CA ASN A 61 7.06 -10.12 2.70
C ASN A 61 6.50 -8.71 2.50
N ARG A 62 5.16 -8.56 2.40
CA ARG A 62 4.49 -7.26 2.30
C ARG A 62 4.29 -6.57 3.65
N VAL A 63 4.69 -7.18 4.77
CA VAL A 63 4.49 -6.60 6.10
C VAL A 63 5.25 -5.28 6.23
N GLY A 64 4.55 -4.26 6.73
CA GLY A 64 5.11 -2.93 6.91
C GLY A 64 5.20 -2.11 5.61
N THR A 65 4.53 -2.56 4.54
CA THR A 65 4.20 -1.77 3.34
C THR A 65 2.71 -1.43 3.32
N ILE A 66 2.29 -0.51 2.46
CA ILE A 66 0.87 -0.18 2.23
C ILE A 66 0.07 -1.31 1.61
N PHE A 67 0.74 -2.30 1.03
CA PHE A 67 0.13 -3.45 0.36
C PHE A 67 -0.09 -4.61 1.32
N TYR A 68 0.29 -4.45 2.59
CA TYR A 68 0.04 -5.46 3.60
C TYR A 68 -1.47 -5.69 3.75
N ASP A 69 -1.87 -6.97 3.71
CA ASP A 69 -3.27 -7.41 3.82
C ASP A 69 -4.23 -6.92 2.71
N LEU A 70 -3.70 -6.25 1.68
CA LEU A 70 -4.49 -5.90 0.49
C LEU A 70 -4.56 -7.09 -0.47
N ARG A 71 -5.79 -7.46 -0.84
CA ARG A 71 -6.05 -8.40 -1.94
C ARG A 71 -5.93 -7.75 -3.30
N THR A 72 -6.13 -6.43 -3.37
CA THR A 72 -6.06 -5.63 -4.60
C THR A 72 -4.64 -5.60 -5.16
N PRO A 73 -4.46 -5.58 -6.49
CA PRO A 73 -3.19 -5.30 -7.13
C PRO A 73 -2.55 -3.99 -6.62
N GLU A 74 -1.25 -4.03 -6.36
CA GLU A 74 -0.40 -2.91 -5.97
C GLU A 74 -0.52 -1.77 -6.98
N GLU A 75 -0.49 -2.08 -8.29
CA GLU A 75 -0.64 -1.08 -9.36
C GLU A 75 -1.93 -0.26 -9.24
N LYS A 76 -3.04 -0.93 -8.89
CA LYS A 76 -4.35 -0.27 -8.76
C LYS A 76 -4.38 0.67 -7.56
N VAL A 77 -3.75 0.27 -6.45
CA VAL A 77 -3.59 1.11 -5.25
C VAL A 77 -2.70 2.32 -5.56
N LEU A 78 -1.58 2.12 -6.25
CA LEU A 78 -0.66 3.19 -6.65
C LEU A 78 -1.31 4.17 -7.62
N LEU A 79 -2.11 3.67 -8.57
CA LEU A 79 -2.88 4.52 -9.47
C LEU A 79 -3.89 5.37 -8.71
N ALA A 80 -4.58 4.81 -7.71
CA ALA A 80 -5.49 5.58 -6.85
C ALA A 80 -4.76 6.71 -6.13
N LEU A 81 -3.59 6.43 -5.53
CA LEU A 81 -2.77 7.44 -4.87
C LEU A 81 -2.28 8.51 -5.85
N LYS A 82 -1.86 8.11 -7.07
CA LYS A 82 -1.50 9.05 -8.15
C LYS A 82 -2.64 10.03 -8.46
N LEU A 83 -3.86 9.52 -8.60
CA LEU A 83 -5.03 10.33 -8.93
C LEU A 83 -5.37 11.30 -7.79
N LEU A 84 -5.22 10.88 -6.53
CA LEU A 84 -5.37 11.74 -5.34
C LEU A 84 -4.37 12.89 -5.33
N VAL A 85 -3.10 12.57 -5.57
CA VAL A 85 -2.04 13.58 -5.71
C VAL A 85 -2.44 14.59 -6.77
N LYS A 86 -2.88 14.10 -7.94
CA LYS A 86 -3.34 14.90 -9.09
C LYS A 86 -4.71 15.56 -8.88
N GLY A 87 -5.22 15.60 -7.65
CA GLY A 87 -6.38 16.39 -7.26
C GLY A 87 -7.74 15.76 -7.54
N MET A 88 -7.78 14.48 -7.92
CA MET A 88 -9.03 13.78 -8.13
C MET A 88 -9.74 13.53 -6.77
N PRO A 89 -11.04 13.85 -6.63
CA PRO A 89 -11.82 13.51 -5.45
C PRO A 89 -11.98 11.99 -5.34
N LEU A 90 -12.08 11.51 -4.10
CA LEU A 90 -12.24 10.10 -3.76
C LEU A 90 -13.35 9.40 -4.55
N ARG A 91 -14.50 10.07 -4.78
CA ARG A 91 -15.62 9.52 -5.54
C ARG A 91 -15.25 9.25 -7.00
N GLY A 92 -14.64 10.23 -7.68
CA GLY A 92 -14.21 10.08 -9.07
C GLY A 92 -13.15 8.99 -9.23
N ILE A 93 -12.30 8.78 -8.23
CA ILE A 93 -11.34 7.67 -8.23
C ILE A 93 -12.05 6.33 -8.08
N GLY A 94 -13.06 6.25 -7.21
CA GLY A 94 -13.87 5.05 -7.06
C GLY A 94 -14.59 4.67 -8.37
N GLU A 95 -15.10 5.66 -9.10
CA GLU A 95 -15.70 5.48 -10.43
C GLU A 95 -14.66 5.00 -11.46
N VAL A 96 -13.54 5.72 -11.61
CA VAL A 96 -12.47 5.39 -12.58
C VAL A 96 -11.87 4.01 -12.34
N LEU A 97 -11.72 3.62 -11.07
CA LEU A 97 -11.12 2.34 -10.70
C LEU A 97 -12.15 1.24 -10.44
N GLU A 98 -13.44 1.52 -10.59
CA GLU A 98 -14.53 0.58 -10.30
C GLU A 98 -14.41 -0.05 -8.90
N VAL A 99 -14.19 0.79 -7.89
CA VAL A 99 -14.11 0.38 -6.48
C VAL A 99 -14.96 1.28 -5.60
N LYS A 100 -15.40 0.74 -4.47
CA LYS A 100 -16.13 1.54 -3.48
C LYS A 100 -15.27 2.69 -2.98
N LEU A 101 -15.90 3.85 -2.74
CA LEU A 101 -15.23 5.02 -2.16
C LEU A 101 -14.51 4.68 -0.86
N ASP A 102 -15.13 3.85 -0.02
CA ASP A 102 -14.54 3.43 1.26
C ASP A 102 -13.24 2.64 1.07
N THR A 103 -13.12 1.88 -0.01
CA THR A 103 -11.89 1.18 -0.39
C THR A 103 -10.77 2.18 -0.71
N VAL A 104 -11.06 3.23 -1.49
CA VAL A 104 -10.08 4.28 -1.80
C VAL A 104 -9.68 5.05 -0.54
N ARG A 105 -10.65 5.35 0.33
CA ARG A 105 -10.39 5.99 1.64
C ARG A 105 -9.49 5.12 2.51
N HIS A 106 -9.74 3.82 2.56
CA HIS A 106 -8.92 2.87 3.31
C HIS A 106 -7.48 2.84 2.79
N TRP A 107 -7.26 2.77 1.47
CA TRP A 107 -5.92 2.85 0.89
C TRP A 107 -5.20 4.16 1.24
N LEU A 108 -5.92 5.28 1.21
CA LEU A 108 -5.36 6.58 1.60
C LEU A 108 -4.95 6.61 3.08
N GLN A 109 -5.74 6.01 3.98
CA GLN A 109 -5.41 5.92 5.40
C GLN A 109 -4.15 5.07 5.64
N LEU A 110 -4.06 3.91 4.98
CA LEU A 110 -2.87 3.06 5.03
C LEU A 110 -1.62 3.79 4.50
N ALA A 111 -1.79 4.53 3.40
CA ALA A 111 -0.71 5.32 2.82
C ALA A 111 -0.26 6.48 3.73
N ALA A 112 -1.20 7.17 4.36
CA ALA A 112 -0.91 8.25 5.31
C ALA A 112 -0.15 7.75 6.54
N ALA A 113 -0.46 6.55 7.03
CA ALA A 113 0.25 5.94 8.16
C ALA A 113 1.71 5.57 7.84
N GLN A 114 2.07 5.47 6.56
CA GLN A 114 3.41 5.11 6.09
C GLN A 114 3.96 6.13 5.08
N SER A 115 3.56 7.41 5.20
CA SER A 115 3.79 8.43 4.17
C SER A 115 5.24 8.53 3.71
N GLU A 116 6.21 8.46 4.63
CA GLU A 116 7.65 8.51 4.30
C GLU A 116 8.09 7.39 3.34
N LYS A 117 7.59 6.16 3.54
CA LYS A 117 7.91 5.01 2.70
C LYS A 117 7.17 5.08 1.37
N VAL A 118 5.94 5.58 1.40
CA VAL A 118 5.08 5.73 0.24
C VAL A 118 5.61 6.82 -0.68
N ASP A 119 6.08 7.95 -0.15
CA ASP A 119 6.59 9.07 -0.93
C ASP A 119 7.74 8.65 -1.84
N ALA A 120 8.72 7.91 -1.32
CA ALA A 120 9.82 7.38 -2.11
C ALA A 120 9.33 6.51 -3.30
N LEU A 121 8.28 5.72 -3.08
CA LEU A 121 7.68 4.88 -4.11
C LEU A 121 6.89 5.71 -5.12
N LEU A 122 6.04 6.64 -4.67
CA LEU A 122 5.24 7.51 -5.52
C LEU A 122 6.11 8.45 -6.38
N LEU A 123 7.20 8.99 -5.83
CA LEU A 123 8.17 9.80 -6.57
C LEU A 123 8.83 9.00 -7.69
N ARG A 124 9.25 7.77 -7.40
CA ARG A 124 9.95 6.90 -8.36
C ARG A 124 9.02 6.39 -9.46
N GLU A 125 7.81 5.96 -9.11
CA GLU A 125 6.95 5.21 -10.02
C GLU A 125 5.94 6.09 -10.75
N LEU A 126 5.57 7.26 -10.20
CA LEU A 126 4.40 8.00 -10.68
C LEU A 126 4.72 9.38 -11.25
N ARG A 127 6.00 9.79 -11.30
CA ARG A 127 6.45 11.11 -11.80
C ARG A 127 5.66 12.26 -11.16
N VAL A 128 5.51 12.19 -9.83
CA VAL A 128 4.87 13.20 -9.01
C VAL A 128 5.96 14.10 -8.40
N SER A 129 5.69 15.38 -8.19
CA SER A 129 6.63 16.26 -7.48
C SER A 129 6.46 16.17 -5.96
N GLN A 130 7.54 16.38 -5.21
CA GLN A 130 7.50 16.43 -3.74
C GLN A 130 6.46 17.45 -3.24
N ILE A 131 6.36 18.60 -3.91
CA ILE A 131 5.40 19.67 -3.58
C ILE A 131 3.95 19.17 -3.69
N GLU A 132 3.62 18.37 -4.70
CA GLU A 132 2.27 17.82 -4.87
C GLU A 132 1.91 16.80 -3.76
N LEU A 133 2.89 16.01 -3.31
CA LEU A 133 2.78 15.04 -2.21
C LEU A 133 2.62 15.74 -0.85
N ASP A 134 3.49 16.69 -0.53
CA ASP A 134 3.42 17.45 0.73
C ASP A 134 2.09 18.19 0.85
N ALA A 135 1.63 18.75 -0.27
CA ALA A 135 0.30 19.32 -0.34
C ALA A 135 -0.75 18.25 -0.01
N LEU A 136 -0.71 17.05 -0.63
CA LEU A 136 -1.69 15.99 -0.36
C LEU A 136 -1.74 15.67 1.13
N TRP A 137 -0.60 15.38 1.75
CA TRP A 137 -0.53 15.02 3.15
C TRP A 137 -1.01 16.13 4.08
N THR A 138 -0.78 17.39 3.74
CA THR A 138 -1.33 18.53 4.49
C THR A 138 -2.86 18.53 4.51
N PHE A 139 -3.52 18.25 3.38
CA PHE A 139 -4.98 18.16 3.33
C PHE A 139 -5.53 16.89 3.98
N VAL A 140 -4.79 15.76 3.91
CA VAL A 140 -5.14 14.53 4.62
C VAL A 140 -5.14 14.77 6.12
N LYS A 141 -4.07 15.36 6.67
CA LYS A 141 -3.95 15.69 8.11
C LYS A 141 -5.07 16.64 8.58
N LYS A 142 -5.49 17.57 7.73
CA LYS A 142 -6.58 18.52 8.01
C LYS A 142 -7.99 17.98 7.72
N ASN A 143 -8.13 16.71 7.29
CA ASN A 143 -9.39 16.12 6.82
C ASN A 143 -10.14 16.96 5.77
N SER A 144 -9.42 17.76 4.99
CA SER A 144 -9.97 18.76 4.06
C SER A 144 -9.83 18.38 2.59
N LEU A 145 -9.85 17.07 2.29
CA LEU A 145 -9.75 16.53 0.92
C LEU A 145 -10.86 17.02 -0.02
N ARG A 146 -12.05 17.30 0.50
CA ARG A 146 -13.15 17.88 -0.30
C ARG A 146 -12.79 19.29 -0.76
N GLN A 147 -12.24 20.12 0.14
CA GLN A 147 -11.77 21.47 -0.19
C GLN A 147 -10.60 21.41 -1.18
N ARG A 148 -9.67 20.46 -1.01
CA ARG A 148 -8.57 20.21 -1.96
C ARG A 148 -9.10 19.97 -3.37
N ALA A 149 -10.09 19.09 -3.52
CA ALA A 149 -10.67 18.78 -4.83
C ALA A 149 -11.27 20.02 -5.50
N THR A 150 -11.94 20.89 -4.75
CA THR A 150 -12.47 22.16 -5.27
C THR A 150 -11.36 23.10 -5.73
N LEU A 151 -10.29 23.26 -4.94
CA LEU A 151 -9.14 24.09 -5.31
C LEU A 151 -8.43 23.58 -6.56
N TRP A 152 -8.30 22.26 -6.69
CA TRP A 152 -7.69 21.62 -7.86
C TRP A 152 -8.54 21.75 -9.11
N LYS A 153 -9.88 21.68 -8.98
CA LYS A 153 -10.81 21.98 -10.09
C LYS A 153 -10.65 23.42 -10.56
N ALA A 154 -10.56 24.38 -9.64
CA ALA A 154 -10.36 25.79 -9.97
C ALA A 154 -9.01 26.04 -10.67
N LYS A 155 -7.94 25.37 -10.24
CA LYS A 155 -6.59 25.54 -10.80
C LYS A 155 -6.40 25.01 -12.23
N ARG A 156 -7.12 23.95 -12.64
CA ARG A 156 -6.87 23.28 -13.92
C ARG A 156 -7.76 23.75 -15.08
N GLY A 157 -8.74 24.62 -14.82
CA GLY A 157 -9.82 24.85 -15.77
C GLY A 157 -10.69 23.60 -15.95
N SER A 158 -11.93 23.76 -16.39
CA SER A 158 -12.95 22.71 -16.54
C SER A 158 -12.67 21.70 -17.68
N GLY A 159 -11.44 21.19 -17.81
CA GLY A 159 -11.01 20.37 -18.96
C GLY A 159 -11.05 18.84 -18.76
N LEU A 160 -11.35 18.34 -17.55
CA LEU A 160 -11.51 16.89 -17.32
C LEU A 160 -13.00 16.56 -17.24
N PRO A 161 -13.55 15.73 -18.14
CA PRO A 161 -14.93 15.26 -18.03
C PRO A 161 -15.00 14.39 -16.78
N TRP A 162 -15.62 14.94 -15.74
CA TRP A 162 -16.05 14.14 -14.60
C TRP A 162 -17.19 13.25 -15.10
N PRO A 163 -17.25 11.96 -14.74
CA PRO A 163 -18.48 11.20 -14.87
C PRO A 163 -19.54 11.97 -14.10
N GLY A 164 -20.39 12.68 -14.84
CA GLY A 164 -21.53 13.39 -14.27
C GLY A 164 -22.47 12.36 -13.69
N ASN A 165 -23.07 12.69 -12.55
CA ASN A 165 -24.16 11.92 -11.94
C ASN A 165 -25.11 11.39 -13.01
N ILE A 166 -25.15 10.08 -13.17
CA ILE A 166 -26.27 9.36 -13.77
C ILE A 166 -27.01 8.79 -12.57
N GLY A 167 -28.27 9.19 -12.42
CA GLY A 167 -29.13 8.87 -11.29
C GLY A 167 -29.36 7.39 -11.09
#